data_AF-A0A2S8CLI2-F1
#
_entry.id   AF-A0A2S8CLI2-F1
#
_cell.length_a   1.000
_cell.length_b   1.000
_cell.length_c   1.000
_cell.angle_alpha   90.00
_cell.angle_beta   90.00
_cell.angle_gamma   90.00
#
_symmetry.space_group_name_H-M   'P 1'
#
loop_
_entity.id
_entity.type
_entity.pdbx_description
1 polymer ?
#
loop_
_entity_poly.entity_id
_entity_poly.type
_entity_poly.pdbx_seq_one_letter_code
_entity_poly.pdbx_strand_id
1 'polypeptide(L)'
;MNTFQSDAVQDDLVPNDPYQAFVYLQTHGMEILREIFGYSAQELADEGMTLDTAQSYTELADVFFGPTNSPRLQQLTIETAQARGLSLDQLLMIDRHAQSLHNQNAAWMLRAELIAYDGCYDEMDAHAFERVESLGGIKAKRWMRATMVADTRRRIAKLKKTLGIIGSASQAEVELIRSLRK
;
A
#
# COMPACT_ATOMS: atom_id res chain seq x y z
N MET A 1 -49.58 4.35 -31.37
CA MET A 1 -49.59 3.61 -30.09
C MET A 1 -48.31 2.80 -30.07
N ASN A 2 -47.25 3.34 -29.48
CA ASN A 2 -45.94 2.71 -29.43
C ASN A 2 -45.76 2.05 -28.06
N THR A 3 -45.36 0.79 -28.13
CA THR A 3 -45.00 -0.11 -27.04
C THR A 3 -43.59 0.19 -26.53
N PHE A 4 -43.46 0.15 -25.20
CA PHE A 4 -42.28 -0.10 -24.35
C PHE A 4 -40.93 0.57 -24.68
N GLN A 5 -40.46 1.40 -23.74
CA GLN A 5 -39.11 1.25 -23.21
C GLN A 5 -39.15 1.56 -21.70
N SER A 6 -39.00 0.50 -20.92
CA SER A 6 -38.64 0.55 -19.51
C SER A 6 -37.16 0.86 -19.47
N ASP A 7 -36.79 2.09 -19.12
CA ASP A 7 -35.41 2.46 -18.83
C ASP A 7 -34.95 1.64 -17.62
N ALA A 8 -34.20 0.58 -17.90
CA ALA A 8 -33.44 -0.15 -16.90
C ALA A 8 -32.40 0.82 -16.35
N VAL A 9 -32.59 1.21 -15.10
CA VAL A 9 -31.58 1.89 -14.30
C VAL A 9 -30.36 0.98 -14.25
N GLN A 10 -29.26 1.53 -14.73
CA GLN A 10 -27.99 0.87 -14.95
C GLN A 10 -27.36 0.49 -13.59
N ASP A 11 -27.36 -0.81 -13.32
CA ASP A 11 -26.77 -1.48 -12.16
C ASP A 11 -25.28 -1.75 -12.45
N ASP A 12 -24.46 -0.69 -12.41
CA ASP A 12 -23.03 -0.74 -12.79
C ASP A 12 -22.07 -0.77 -11.58
N LEU A 13 -22.55 -1.05 -10.37
CA LEU A 13 -21.71 -1.10 -9.17
C LEU A 13 -21.46 -2.53 -8.72
N VAL A 14 -20.55 -3.20 -9.45
CA VAL A 14 -19.61 -4.28 -9.05
C VAL A 14 -19.42 -5.22 -10.26
N PRO A 15 -18.21 -5.31 -10.85
CA PRO A 15 -17.97 -6.23 -11.95
C PRO A 15 -18.13 -7.68 -11.48
N ASN A 16 -18.93 -8.48 -12.20
CA ASN A 16 -19.03 -9.93 -12.06
C ASN A 16 -17.73 -10.70 -12.43
N ASP A 17 -16.62 -9.98 -12.66
CA ASP A 17 -15.30 -10.52 -12.98
C ASP A 17 -14.34 -10.32 -11.79
N PRO A 18 -13.89 -11.41 -11.14
CA PRO A 18 -12.93 -11.35 -10.03
C PRO A 18 -11.64 -10.60 -10.36
N TYR A 19 -11.18 -10.60 -11.61
CA TYR A 19 -9.99 -9.85 -12.01
C TYR A 19 -10.23 -8.34 -11.95
N GLN A 20 -11.40 -7.88 -12.39
CA GLN A 20 -11.74 -6.45 -12.31
C GLN A 20 -11.91 -6.00 -10.86
N ALA A 21 -12.50 -6.83 -9.99
CA ALA A 21 -12.57 -6.55 -8.56
C ALA A 21 -11.16 -6.45 -7.94
N PHE A 22 -10.25 -7.34 -8.32
CA PHE A 22 -8.85 -7.28 -7.89
C PHE A 22 -8.15 -6.00 -8.38
N VAL A 23 -8.28 -5.64 -9.66
CA VAL A 23 -7.69 -4.40 -10.20
C VAL A 23 -8.27 -3.18 -9.49
N TYR A 24 -9.60 -3.15 -9.28
CA TYR A 24 -10.26 -2.05 -8.57
C TYR A 24 -9.66 -1.86 -7.18
N LEU A 25 -9.49 -2.94 -6.41
CA LEU A 25 -8.84 -2.92 -5.09
C LEU A 25 -7.41 -2.37 -5.14
N GLN A 26 -6.68 -2.62 -6.23
CA GLN A 26 -5.30 -2.16 -6.39
C GLN A 26 -5.18 -0.71 -6.89
N THR A 27 -6.24 -0.12 -7.45
CA THR A 27 -6.17 1.22 -8.05
C THR A 27 -7.13 2.24 -7.47
N HIS A 28 -7.99 1.88 -6.51
CA HIS A 28 -9.00 2.77 -5.91
C HIS A 28 -8.91 2.80 -4.39
N GLY A 29 -7.68 2.90 -3.86
CA GLY A 29 -7.46 2.84 -2.42
C GLY A 29 -8.16 3.97 -1.68
N MET A 30 -8.19 5.18 -2.25
CA MET A 30 -8.84 6.33 -1.61
C MET A 30 -10.37 6.20 -1.57
N GLU A 31 -10.98 5.66 -2.62
CA GLU A 31 -12.41 5.35 -2.65
C GLU A 31 -12.77 4.27 -1.62
N ILE A 32 -11.95 3.22 -1.51
CA ILE A 32 -12.17 2.15 -0.54
C ILE A 32 -12.08 2.69 0.89
N LEU A 33 -11.07 3.52 1.20
CA LEU A 33 -10.95 4.18 2.50
C LEU A 33 -12.18 5.04 2.83
N ARG A 34 -12.74 5.72 1.83
CA ARG A 34 -13.96 6.53 2.00
C ARG A 34 -15.16 5.66 2.36
N GLU A 35 -15.31 4.49 1.75
CA GLU A 35 -16.43 3.58 2.01
C GLU A 35 -16.35 2.90 3.39
N ILE A 36 -15.14 2.60 3.86
CA ILE A 36 -14.95 2.00 5.20
C ILE A 36 -14.86 3.04 6.33
N PHE A 37 -14.85 4.34 6.01
CA PHE A 37 -14.77 5.38 7.02
C PHE A 37 -16.01 5.33 7.93
N GLY A 38 -15.78 5.18 9.25
CA GLY A 38 -16.84 5.03 10.25
C GLY A 38 -17.14 3.57 10.64
N TYR A 39 -16.58 2.58 9.94
CA TYR A 39 -16.59 1.19 10.38
C TYR A 39 -15.53 0.96 11.46
N SER A 40 -15.82 0.08 12.41
CA SER A 40 -14.83 -0.41 13.37
C SER A 40 -13.95 -1.50 12.76
N ALA A 41 -12.73 -1.62 13.29
CA ALA A 41 -11.82 -2.68 12.85
C ALA A 41 -12.38 -4.10 13.09
N GLN A 42 -13.25 -4.27 14.09
CA GLN A 42 -13.89 -5.56 14.34
C GLN A 42 -14.93 -5.89 13.27
N GLU A 43 -15.75 -4.92 12.85
CA GLU A 43 -16.73 -5.14 11.77
C GLU A 43 -16.03 -5.55 10.47
N LEU A 44 -14.93 -4.90 10.12
CA LEU A 44 -14.15 -5.30 8.93
C LEU A 44 -13.47 -6.67 9.10
N ALA A 45 -13.06 -7.04 10.32
CA ALA A 45 -12.48 -8.35 10.59
C ALA A 45 -13.53 -9.47 10.49
N ASP A 46 -14.77 -9.20 10.88
CA ASP A 46 -15.89 -10.14 10.77
C ASP A 46 -16.23 -10.44 9.29
N GLU A 47 -15.92 -9.51 8.37
CA GLU A 47 -16.01 -9.68 6.91
C GLU A 47 -14.86 -10.51 6.30
N GLY A 48 -13.94 -11.04 7.13
CA GLY A 48 -12.86 -11.93 6.72
C GLY A 48 -11.49 -11.27 6.53
N MET A 49 -11.36 -9.99 6.85
CA MET A 49 -10.05 -9.32 6.95
C MET A 49 -9.33 -9.72 8.25
N THR A 50 -7.99 -9.69 8.26
CA THR A 50 -7.28 -9.83 9.54
C THR A 50 -7.47 -8.57 10.39
N LEU A 51 -7.56 -8.72 11.72
CA LEU A 51 -7.77 -7.58 12.62
C LEU A 51 -6.68 -6.50 12.51
N ASP A 52 -5.43 -6.91 12.27
CA ASP A 52 -4.29 -5.99 12.09
C ASP A 52 -4.43 -5.14 10.81
N THR A 53 -4.84 -5.77 9.71
CA THR A 53 -5.12 -5.07 8.44
C THR A 53 -6.33 -4.15 8.58
N ALA A 54 -7.40 -4.62 9.22
CA ALA A 54 -8.59 -3.83 9.48
C ALA A 54 -8.25 -2.59 10.31
N GLN A 55 -7.48 -2.74 11.39
CA GLN A 55 -7.03 -1.64 12.22
C GLN A 55 -6.20 -0.62 11.41
N SER A 56 -5.26 -1.11 10.60
CA SER A 56 -4.43 -0.25 9.74
C SER A 56 -5.28 0.58 8.77
N TYR A 57 -6.32 -0.02 8.17
CA TYR A 57 -7.21 0.69 7.24
C TYR A 57 -8.17 1.65 7.93
N THR A 58 -8.71 1.31 9.10
CA THR A 58 -9.57 2.24 9.86
C THR A 58 -8.77 3.45 10.35
N GLU A 59 -7.56 3.24 10.86
CA GLU A 59 -6.67 4.34 11.27
C GLU A 59 -6.29 5.22 10.08
N LEU A 60 -6.04 4.63 8.91
CA LEU A 60 -5.75 5.36 7.69
C LEU A 60 -6.96 6.16 7.18
N ALA A 61 -8.17 5.59 7.26
CA ALA A 61 -9.41 6.28 6.92
C ALA A 61 -9.64 7.48 7.85
N ASP A 62 -9.37 7.34 9.15
CA ASP A 62 -9.42 8.44 10.11
C ASP A 62 -8.43 9.56 9.78
N VAL A 63 -7.23 9.24 9.28
CA VAL A 63 -6.27 10.26 8.86
C VAL A 63 -6.79 11.06 7.65
N PHE A 64 -7.33 10.39 6.63
CA PHE A 64 -7.75 11.05 5.40
C PHE A 64 -9.13 11.71 5.49
N PHE A 65 -10.08 11.13 6.23
CA PHE A 65 -11.47 11.62 6.28
C PHE A 65 -11.87 12.17 7.65
N GLY A 66 -11.04 12.01 8.68
CA GLY A 66 -11.24 12.59 9.99
C GLY A 66 -10.86 14.08 10.08
N PRO A 67 -11.10 14.71 11.25
CA PRO A 67 -10.81 16.12 11.48
C PRO A 67 -9.31 16.44 11.36
N THR A 68 -8.99 17.57 10.73
CA THR A 68 -7.61 18.03 10.56
C THR A 68 -7.49 19.55 10.75
N ASN A 69 -6.28 20.00 11.07
CA ASN A 69 -5.93 21.43 11.14
C ASN A 69 -5.75 22.06 9.74
N SER A 70 -5.68 21.25 8.68
CA SER A 70 -5.45 21.71 7.30
C SER A 70 -6.48 21.15 6.30
N PRO A 71 -7.79 21.47 6.45
CA PRO A 71 -8.87 20.83 5.69
C PRO A 71 -8.75 21.03 4.18
N ARG A 72 -8.30 22.22 3.73
CA ARG A 72 -8.09 22.48 2.30
C ARG A 72 -6.97 21.62 1.70
N LEU A 73 -5.89 21.43 2.44
CA LEU A 73 -4.77 20.60 1.99
C LEU A 73 -5.15 19.12 1.99
N GLN A 74 -5.87 18.66 3.02
CA GLN A 74 -6.45 17.32 3.08
C GLN A 74 -7.32 17.05 1.85
N GLN A 75 -8.28 17.93 1.55
CA GLN A 75 -9.16 17.75 0.40
C GLN A 75 -8.41 17.69 -0.93
N LEU A 76 -7.49 18.63 -1.19
CA LEU A 76 -6.68 18.62 -2.42
C LEU A 76 -5.83 17.34 -2.54
N THR A 77 -5.31 16.87 -1.41
CA THR A 77 -4.52 15.64 -1.34
C THR A 77 -5.36 14.40 -1.67
N ILE A 78 -6.60 14.34 -1.18
CA ILE A 78 -7.56 13.26 -1.50
C ILE A 78 -7.88 13.27 -3.00
N GLU A 79 -8.23 14.44 -3.56
CA GLU A 79 -8.55 14.59 -4.98
C GLU A 79 -7.36 14.15 -5.87
N THR A 80 -6.14 14.49 -5.47
CA THR A 80 -4.92 14.07 -6.19
C THR A 80 -4.71 12.55 -6.09
N ALA A 81 -4.94 11.95 -4.93
CA ALA A 81 -4.79 10.51 -4.74
C ALA A 81 -5.81 9.70 -5.57
N GLN A 82 -7.05 10.18 -5.65
CA GLN A 82 -8.11 9.60 -6.48
C GLN A 82 -7.75 9.69 -7.97
N ALA A 83 -7.31 10.87 -8.43
CA ALA A 83 -6.91 11.07 -9.82
C ALA A 83 -5.75 10.17 -10.25
N ARG A 84 -4.86 9.81 -9.31
CA ARG A 84 -3.72 8.91 -9.56
C ARG A 84 -4.03 7.43 -9.42
N GLY A 85 -5.17 7.08 -8.84
CA GLY A 85 -5.54 5.69 -8.57
C GLY A 85 -4.56 4.98 -7.64
N LEU A 86 -4.19 5.62 -6.52
CA LEU A 86 -3.25 5.02 -5.57
C LEU A 86 -3.85 3.79 -4.86
N SER A 87 -3.02 2.76 -4.69
CA SER A 87 -3.35 1.55 -3.92
C SER A 87 -3.38 1.82 -2.41
N LEU A 88 -4.08 0.97 -1.65
CA LEU A 88 -4.06 1.00 -0.18
C LEU A 88 -2.63 0.86 0.38
N ASP A 89 -1.81 -0.01 -0.21
CA ASP A 89 -0.41 -0.22 0.20
C ASP A 89 0.44 1.04 0.04
N GLN A 90 0.23 1.81 -1.04
CA GLN A 90 0.90 3.10 -1.24
C GLN A 90 0.45 4.12 -0.20
N LEU A 91 -0.85 4.21 0.08
CA LEU A 91 -1.39 5.14 1.08
C LEU A 91 -0.89 4.81 2.49
N LEU A 92 -0.84 3.53 2.87
CA LEU A 92 -0.25 3.07 4.13
C LEU A 92 1.24 3.43 4.24
N MET A 93 2.01 3.25 3.16
CA MET A 93 3.43 3.61 3.13
C MET A 93 3.63 5.11 3.34
N ILE A 94 2.85 5.93 2.64
CA ILE A 94 2.88 7.39 2.76
C ILE A 94 2.56 7.83 4.19
N ASP A 95 1.50 7.28 4.78
CA ASP A 95 1.08 7.63 6.13
C ASP A 95 2.13 7.24 7.18
N ARG A 96 2.71 6.04 7.04
CA ARG A 96 3.81 5.56 7.89
C ARG A 96 4.99 6.55 7.94
N HIS A 97 5.37 7.13 6.81
CA HIS A 97 6.43 8.15 6.77
C HIS A 97 5.97 9.48 7.36
N ALA A 98 4.74 9.90 7.07
CA ALA A 98 4.18 11.13 7.63
C ALA A 98 4.06 11.09 9.17
N GLN A 99 3.66 9.97 9.75
CA GLN A 99 3.58 9.75 11.20
C GLN A 99 4.94 9.81 11.91
N SER A 100 6.05 9.68 11.17
CA SER A 100 7.39 9.80 11.74
C SER A 100 7.80 11.23 12.09
N LEU A 101 7.04 12.22 11.58
CA LEU A 101 7.24 13.64 11.82
C LEU A 101 6.48 14.11 13.08
N HIS A 102 7.08 15.02 13.84
CA HIS A 102 6.45 15.59 15.05
C HIS A 102 5.43 16.68 14.73
N ASN A 103 5.58 17.35 13.59
CA ASN A 103 4.74 18.47 13.19
C ASN A 103 3.64 17.98 12.24
N GLN A 104 2.38 18.13 12.68
CA GLN A 104 1.20 17.72 11.90
C GLN A 104 1.09 18.44 10.54
N ASN A 105 1.49 19.70 10.46
CA ASN A 105 1.49 20.43 9.18
C ASN A 105 2.58 19.87 8.25
N ALA A 106 3.76 19.55 8.78
CA ALA A 106 4.82 18.91 7.99
C ALA A 106 4.42 17.51 7.53
N ALA A 107 3.69 16.75 8.37
CA ALA A 107 3.13 15.46 8.01
C ALA A 107 2.14 15.58 6.84
N TRP A 108 1.22 16.55 6.88
CA TRP A 108 0.30 16.79 5.76
C TRP A 108 0.98 17.26 4.48
N MET A 109 1.98 18.13 4.59
CA MET A 109 2.79 18.52 3.43
C MET A 109 3.52 17.32 2.83
N LEU A 110 4.08 16.43 3.66
CA LEU A 110 4.73 15.21 3.19
C LEU A 110 3.73 14.27 2.51
N ARG A 111 2.52 14.07 3.06
CA ARG A 111 1.46 13.28 2.41
C ARG A 111 1.13 13.83 1.03
N ALA A 112 0.92 15.15 0.93
CA ALA A 112 0.63 15.82 -0.34
C ALA A 112 1.79 15.69 -1.35
N GLU A 113 3.03 15.86 -0.90
CA GLU A 113 4.23 15.70 -1.72
C GLU A 113 4.34 14.28 -2.30
N LEU A 114 4.17 13.25 -1.46
CA LEU A 114 4.27 11.85 -1.88
C LEU A 114 3.09 11.43 -2.75
N ILE A 115 1.88 11.92 -2.46
CA ILE A 115 0.72 11.67 -3.31
C ILE A 115 0.88 12.33 -4.68
N ALA A 116 1.61 13.43 -4.79
CA ALA A 116 1.94 14.04 -6.09
C ALA A 116 3.17 13.42 -6.77
N TYR A 117 3.94 12.57 -6.09
CA TYR A 117 5.20 12.03 -6.58
C TYR A 117 5.01 11.02 -7.72
N ASP A 118 5.46 11.36 -8.92
CA ASP A 118 5.39 10.47 -10.08
C ASP A 118 6.56 9.47 -10.08
N GLY A 119 6.25 8.22 -9.74
CA GLY A 119 7.22 7.14 -9.63
C GLY A 119 6.60 5.85 -9.09
N CYS A 120 7.36 4.76 -9.12
CA CYS A 120 6.92 3.48 -8.58
C CYS A 120 6.96 3.45 -7.04
N TYR A 121 6.40 2.40 -6.45
CA TYR A 121 6.37 2.22 -4.98
C TYR A 121 7.76 2.38 -4.34
N ASP A 122 8.77 1.69 -4.88
CA ASP A 122 10.12 1.66 -4.30
C ASP A 122 10.82 3.03 -4.40
N GLU A 123 10.63 3.75 -5.51
CA GLU A 123 11.16 5.11 -5.69
C GLU A 123 10.48 6.10 -4.74
N MET A 124 9.17 5.98 -4.58
CA MET A 124 8.39 6.81 -3.66
C MET A 124 8.76 6.55 -2.20
N ASP A 125 8.97 5.29 -1.79
CA ASP A 125 9.40 4.93 -0.42
C ASP A 125 10.82 5.45 -0.12
N ALA A 126 11.73 5.39 -1.11
CA ALA A 126 13.07 5.97 -1.00
C ALA A 126 13.03 7.51 -0.90
N HIS A 127 12.23 8.16 -1.73
CA HIS A 127 12.04 9.62 -1.68
C HIS A 127 11.43 10.05 -0.34
N ALA A 128 10.41 9.33 0.14
CA ALA A 128 9.80 9.57 1.44
C ALA A 128 10.81 9.48 2.59
N PHE A 129 11.69 8.47 2.55
CA PHE A 129 12.76 8.29 3.53
C PHE A 129 13.69 9.51 3.56
N GLU A 130 14.21 9.93 2.41
CA GLU A 130 15.11 11.09 2.30
C GLU A 130 14.44 12.36 2.81
N ARG A 131 13.16 12.53 2.50
CA ARG A 131 12.39 13.70 2.91
C ARG A 131 12.16 13.75 4.41
N VAL A 132 11.85 12.62 5.03
CA VAL A 132 11.70 12.49 6.49
C VAL A 132 13.02 12.80 7.22
N GLU A 133 14.16 12.33 6.69
CA GLU A 133 15.47 12.64 7.26
C GLU A 133 15.79 14.14 7.16
N SER A 134 15.49 14.77 6.02
CA SER A 134 15.65 16.22 5.80
C SER A 134 14.80 17.06 6.76
N LEU A 135 13.60 16.60 7.12
CA LEU A 135 12.68 17.29 8.02
C LEU A 135 12.94 17.01 9.51
N GLY A 136 13.97 16.21 9.84
CA GLY A 136 14.39 15.97 11.22
C GLY A 136 13.52 14.96 12.01
N GLY A 137 12.88 14.01 11.32
CA GLY A 137 12.08 12.97 11.99
C GLY A 137 12.88 12.08 12.95
N ILE A 138 12.60 12.16 14.27
CA ILE A 138 13.35 11.42 15.31
C ILE A 138 12.90 9.95 15.41
N LYS A 139 11.61 9.66 15.24
CA LYS A 139 11.06 8.29 15.28
C LYS A 139 11.48 7.45 14.07
N ALA A 140 11.73 8.09 12.94
CA ALA A 140 12.25 7.48 11.72
C ALA A 140 13.56 6.75 12.00
N LYS A 141 14.57 7.40 12.58
CA LYS A 141 15.90 6.77 12.73
C LYS A 141 15.93 5.45 13.50
N ARG A 142 15.09 5.24 14.52
CA ARG A 142 15.16 3.99 15.33
C ARG A 142 14.24 2.89 14.82
N TRP A 143 12.98 3.23 14.50
CA TRP A 143 12.00 2.26 14.03
C TRP A 143 12.25 1.89 12.57
N MET A 144 12.55 2.86 11.71
CA MET A 144 12.88 2.65 10.29
C MET A 144 14.19 1.88 10.10
N ARG A 145 15.19 2.07 10.99
CA ARG A 145 16.36 1.17 11.04
C ARG A 145 15.95 -0.26 11.35
N ALA A 146 15.02 -0.48 12.27
CA ALA A 146 14.55 -1.83 12.61
C ALA A 146 13.78 -2.47 11.44
N THR A 147 12.89 -1.74 10.77
CA THR A 147 12.15 -2.23 9.59
C THR A 147 13.04 -2.45 8.38
N MET A 148 14.00 -1.55 8.11
CA MET A 148 14.97 -1.70 7.02
C MET A 148 15.95 -2.85 7.29
N VAL A 149 16.36 -3.07 8.54
CA VAL A 149 17.12 -4.26 8.94
C VAL A 149 16.29 -5.53 8.75
N ALA A 150 15.00 -5.52 9.10
CA ALA A 150 14.10 -6.65 8.90
C ALA A 150 13.88 -6.94 7.40
N ASP A 151 13.74 -5.92 6.57
CA ASP A 151 13.58 -6.07 5.13
C ASP A 151 14.88 -6.54 4.44
N THR A 152 16.02 -5.98 4.84
CA THR A 152 17.34 -6.47 4.41
C THR A 152 17.53 -7.93 4.79
N ARG A 153 17.12 -8.34 6.01
CA ARG A 153 17.13 -9.75 6.43
C ARG A 153 16.24 -10.63 5.56
N ARG A 154 15.04 -10.16 5.18
CA ARG A 154 14.14 -10.86 4.25
C ARG A 154 14.76 -11.01 2.86
N ARG A 155 15.36 -9.96 2.30
CA ARG A 155 16.07 -9.99 1.02
C ARG A 155 17.24 -10.97 1.05
N ILE A 156 18.05 -10.95 2.10
CA ILE A 156 19.15 -11.91 2.31
C ILE A 156 18.61 -13.34 2.39
N ALA A 157 17.51 -13.58 3.11
CA ALA A 157 16.91 -14.90 3.21
C ALA A 157 16.40 -15.41 1.86
N LYS A 158 15.76 -14.54 1.07
CA LYS A 158 15.30 -14.85 -0.29
C LYS A 158 16.48 -15.20 -1.21
N LEU A 159 17.55 -14.40 -1.19
CA LEU A 159 18.76 -14.66 -1.96
C LEU A 159 19.43 -15.99 -1.55
N LYS A 160 19.56 -16.26 -0.25
CA LYS A 160 20.10 -17.52 0.25
C LYS A 160 19.28 -18.73 -0.23
N LYS A 161 17.96 -18.62 -0.21
CA LYS A 161 17.06 -19.67 -0.72
C LYS A 161 17.30 -19.90 -2.21
N THR A 162 17.37 -18.85 -3.01
CA THR A 162 17.64 -18.95 -4.46
C THR A 162 19.01 -19.57 -4.74
N LEU A 163 20.05 -19.15 -4.03
CA LEU A 163 21.40 -19.73 -4.16
C LEU A 163 21.44 -21.21 -3.78
N GLY A 164 20.71 -21.61 -2.73
CA GLY A 164 20.59 -23.02 -2.33
C GLY A 164 19.96 -23.89 -3.42
N ILE A 165 18.89 -23.40 -4.06
CA ILE A 165 18.21 -24.09 -5.17
C ILE A 165 19.16 -24.27 -6.36
N ILE A 166 19.90 -23.22 -6.73
CA ILE A 166 20.87 -23.27 -7.84
C ILE A 166 22.00 -24.24 -7.51
N GLY A 167 22.52 -24.20 -6.27
CA GLY A 167 23.58 -25.10 -5.82
C GLY A 167 23.16 -26.56 -5.86
N SER A 168 21.95 -26.89 -5.40
CA SER A 168 21.43 -28.27 -5.45
C SER A 168 21.22 -28.76 -6.88
N ALA A 169 20.73 -27.89 -7.77
CA ALA A 169 20.56 -28.23 -9.19
C ALA A 169 21.91 -28.54 -9.85
N SER A 170 22.93 -27.70 -9.60
CA SER A 170 24.28 -27.92 -10.12
C SER A 170 24.93 -29.20 -9.58
N GLN A 171 24.73 -29.54 -8.31
CA GLN A 171 25.23 -30.80 -7.74
C GLN A 171 24.57 -32.04 -8.37
N ALA A 172 23.25 -31.99 -8.59
CA ALA A 172 22.52 -33.08 -9.25
C ALA A 172 23.03 -33.31 -10.69
N GLU A 173 23.31 -32.24 -11.43
CA GLU A 173 23.91 -32.32 -12.77
C GLU A 173 25.30 -32.96 -12.75
N VAL A 174 26.16 -32.58 -11.79
CA VAL A 174 27.50 -33.15 -11.64
C VAL A 174 27.45 -34.63 -11.27
N GLU A 175 26.54 -35.04 -10.38
CA GLU A 175 26.35 -36.45 -10.02
C GLU A 175 25.81 -37.28 -11.18
N LEU A 176 24.89 -36.73 -11.97
CA LEU A 176 24.40 -37.37 -13.20
C LEU A 176 25.54 -37.56 -14.22
N ILE A 177 26.37 -36.54 -14.45
CA ILE A 177 27.53 -36.66 -15.35
C ILE A 177 28.53 -37.72 -14.84
N ARG A 178 28.71 -37.80 -13.51
CA ARG A 178 29.62 -38.77 -12.90
C ARG A 178 29.08 -40.20 -12.97
N SER A 179 27.75 -40.39 -12.91
CA SER A 179 27.13 -41.71 -13.04
C SER A 179 27.13 -42.22 -14.48
N LEU A 180 26.98 -41.32 -15.47
CA LEU A 180 27.08 -41.64 -16.91
C LEU A 180 28.51 -41.98 -17.38
N ARG A 181 29.52 -41.68 -16.56
CA ARG A 181 30.94 -41.95 -16.86
C ARG A 181 31.47 -43.23 -16.18
N LYS A 182 30.63 -43.96 -15.44
CA LYS A 182 30.90 -45.29 -14.90
C LYS A 182 30.24 -46.35 -15.78
#